data_AF-A0A9W6QEC6-F1
#
_entry.id   AF-A0A9W6QEC6-F1
#
_cell.length_a   1.000
_cell.length_b   1.000
_cell.length_c   1.000
_cell.angle_alpha   90.00
_cell.angle_beta   90.00
_cell.angle_gamma   90.00
#
_symmetry.space_group_name_H-M   'P 1'
#
loop_
_entity.id
_entity.type
_entity.pdbx_description
1 polymer ?
#
loop_
_entity_poly.entity_id
_entity_poly.type
_entity_poly.pdbx_seq_one_letter_code
_entity_poly.pdbx_strand_id
1 'polypeptide(L)'
;MSDIATVPAGSTTAGPDSAPAADPALVRRRIRRWLVLFVVCLALSGLTAFPLQTETSLLARLLDATGLGGTFPALDAWVHRVRDGVADGYGRHPFLAYGTDWLAFAHLVIAAAFWGPLRDPVRNVWVVRWAVLACGGVIPLALICGPLRGIPVFWQFVDMSFGVVGVVPLLVVHRLIRTLEWQQAVTVHHDFARAVPCP
;
A
#
# COMPACT_ATOMS: atom_id res chain seq x y z
N MET A 1 16.69 -26.92 -74.78
CA MET A 1 15.98 -27.81 -73.85
C MET A 1 16.86 -27.86 -72.59
N SER A 2 16.76 -26.89 -71.68
CA SER A 2 15.74 -26.80 -70.61
C SER A 2 15.92 -28.02 -69.68
N ASP A 3 16.29 -27.92 -68.40
CA ASP A 3 15.91 -26.94 -67.39
C ASP A 3 16.94 -26.82 -66.25
N ILE A 4 17.18 -25.58 -65.82
CA ILE A 4 17.81 -25.24 -64.53
C ILE A 4 16.71 -25.33 -63.47
N ALA A 5 16.77 -26.35 -62.61
CA ALA A 5 15.90 -26.44 -61.44
C ALA A 5 16.25 -25.31 -60.46
N THR A 6 15.43 -24.27 -60.48
CA THR A 6 15.50 -23.13 -59.54
C THR A 6 14.95 -23.60 -58.20
N VAL A 7 15.80 -23.65 -57.17
CA VAL A 7 15.39 -23.85 -55.77
C VAL A 7 14.74 -22.54 -55.29
N PRO A 8 13.51 -22.55 -54.75
CA PRO A 8 12.87 -21.33 -54.30
C PRO A 8 13.54 -20.81 -53.02
N ALA A 9 14.04 -19.58 -53.07
CA ALA A 9 14.43 -18.80 -51.91
C ALA A 9 13.16 -18.43 -51.12
N GLY A 10 12.92 -19.15 -50.04
CA GLY A 10 11.87 -18.87 -49.05
C GLY A 10 12.45 -18.90 -47.65
N SER A 11 13.37 -17.98 -47.34
CA SER A 11 13.85 -17.77 -45.98
C SER A 11 12.85 -16.90 -45.21
N THR A 12 11.75 -17.49 -44.76
CA THR A 12 10.88 -16.88 -43.75
C THR A 12 11.45 -17.21 -42.38
N THR A 13 12.51 -16.52 -41.97
CA THR A 13 12.88 -16.46 -40.54
C THR A 13 11.89 -15.52 -39.84
N ALA A 14 10.66 -15.99 -39.67
CA ALA A 14 9.78 -15.42 -38.66
C ALA A 14 10.39 -15.77 -37.31
N GLY A 15 11.14 -14.83 -36.73
CA GLY A 15 11.58 -14.94 -35.35
C GLY A 15 10.34 -15.10 -34.46
N PRO A 16 10.40 -15.94 -33.42
CA PRO A 16 9.23 -16.23 -32.59
C PRO A 16 8.68 -14.93 -32.04
N ASP A 17 7.39 -14.72 -32.23
CA ASP A 17 6.59 -13.58 -31.78
C ASP A 17 7.06 -13.11 -30.40
N SER A 18 7.80 -12.01 -30.38
CA SER A 18 8.05 -11.26 -29.15
C SER A 18 6.70 -10.78 -28.66
N ALA A 19 6.11 -11.49 -27.69
CA ALA A 19 4.92 -11.02 -26.98
C ALA A 19 5.11 -9.53 -26.64
N PRO A 20 4.11 -8.67 -26.88
CA PRO A 20 4.28 -7.23 -26.72
C PRO A 20 4.70 -6.95 -25.28
N ALA A 21 5.98 -6.65 -25.10
CA ALA A 21 6.53 -6.29 -23.79
C ALA A 21 5.77 -5.05 -23.32
N ALA A 22 5.16 -5.13 -22.13
CA ALA A 22 4.41 -4.01 -21.59
C ALA A 22 5.27 -2.74 -21.58
N ASP A 23 4.73 -1.64 -22.12
CA ASP A 23 5.44 -0.36 -22.19
C ASP A 23 5.92 0.06 -20.78
N PRO A 24 7.25 0.20 -20.57
CA PRO A 24 7.81 0.52 -19.26
C PRO A 24 7.27 1.84 -18.69
N ALA A 25 6.86 2.79 -19.54
CA ALA A 25 6.24 4.04 -19.10
C ALA A 25 4.85 3.80 -18.48
N LEU A 26 4.04 2.93 -19.09
CA LEU A 26 2.73 2.55 -18.57
C LEU A 26 2.84 1.80 -17.24
N VAL A 27 3.79 0.87 -17.13
CA VAL A 27 4.05 0.13 -15.88
C VAL A 27 4.47 1.09 -14.76
N ARG A 28 5.37 2.03 -15.04
CA ARG A 28 5.79 3.06 -14.07
C ARG A 28 4.62 3.95 -13.64
N ARG A 29 3.73 4.34 -14.55
CA ARG A 29 2.53 5.13 -14.22
C ARG A 29 1.58 4.34 -13.32
N ARG A 30 1.40 3.04 -13.58
CA ARG A 30 0.58 2.15 -12.74
C ARG A 30 1.17 2.03 -11.33
N ILE A 31 2.48 1.83 -11.21
CA ILE A 31 3.18 1.81 -9.91
C ILE A 31 2.92 3.10 -9.14
N ARG A 32 3.13 4.26 -9.79
CA ARG A 32 2.92 5.57 -9.15
C ARG A 32 1.49 5.76 -8.66
N ARG A 33 0.48 5.35 -9.44
CA ARG A 33 -0.93 5.44 -9.02
C ARG A 33 -1.21 4.62 -7.76
N TRP A 34 -0.74 3.37 -7.72
CA TRP A 34 -0.93 2.50 -6.56
C TRP A 34 -0.18 3.02 -5.33
N LEU A 35 1.04 3.54 -5.51
CA LEU A 35 1.81 4.16 -4.43
C LEU A 35 1.12 5.42 -3.91
N VAL A 36 0.65 6.31 -4.79
CA VAL A 36 -0.09 7.52 -4.36
C VAL A 36 -1.36 7.13 -3.61
N LEU A 37 -2.13 6.16 -4.10
CA LEU A 37 -3.30 5.66 -3.39
C LEU A 37 -2.95 5.19 -1.97
N PHE A 38 -1.93 4.34 -1.84
CA PHE A 38 -1.46 3.86 -0.55
C PHE A 38 -1.02 5.01 0.37
N VAL A 39 -0.21 5.93 -0.13
CA VAL A 39 0.30 7.10 0.61
C VAL A 39 -0.85 7.99 1.10
N VAL A 40 -1.84 8.25 0.25
CA VAL A 40 -3.01 9.06 0.63
C VAL A 40 -3.82 8.35 1.71
N CYS A 41 -4.11 7.06 1.54
CA CYS A 41 -4.83 6.29 2.56
C CYS A 41 -4.08 6.26 3.90
N LEU A 42 -2.76 6.04 3.88
CA LEU A 42 -1.91 6.03 5.07
C LEU A 42 -1.87 7.40 5.76
N ALA A 43 -1.76 8.48 4.99
CA ALA A 43 -1.74 9.83 5.53
C ALA A 43 -3.10 10.19 6.14
N LEU A 44 -4.20 9.88 5.45
CA LEU A 44 -5.56 10.13 5.96
C LEU A 44 -5.84 9.33 7.24
N SER A 45 -5.44 8.06 7.32
CA SER A 45 -5.59 7.26 8.55
C SER A 45 -4.73 7.79 9.71
N GLY A 46 -3.58 8.40 9.41
CA GLY A 46 -2.79 9.09 10.43
C GLY A 46 -3.42 10.39 10.90
N LEU A 47 -3.94 11.19 9.95
CA LEU A 47 -4.54 12.49 10.22
C LEU A 47 -5.77 12.41 11.13
N THR A 48 -6.51 11.30 11.13
CA THR A 48 -7.64 11.10 12.06
C THR A 48 -7.24 11.09 13.52
N ALA A 49 -5.95 10.92 13.85
CA ALA A 49 -5.47 11.01 15.23
C ALA A 49 -5.41 12.46 15.77
N PHE A 50 -5.36 13.49 14.90
CA PHE A 50 -5.40 14.88 15.34
C PHE A 50 -6.77 15.27 15.93
N PRO A 51 -7.91 15.14 15.21
CA PRO A 51 -9.23 15.46 15.74
C PRO A 51 -9.91 14.27 16.43
N LEU A 52 -9.16 13.39 17.12
CA LEU A 52 -9.68 12.11 17.62
C LEU A 52 -10.95 12.27 18.49
N GLN A 53 -11.00 13.29 19.35
CA GLN A 53 -12.18 13.57 20.18
C GLN A 53 -13.40 13.97 19.35
N THR A 54 -13.20 14.78 18.31
CA THR A 54 -14.28 15.21 17.40
C THR A 54 -14.78 14.03 16.57
N GLU A 55 -13.86 13.22 16.02
CA GLU A 55 -14.20 12.04 15.21
C GLU A 55 -14.96 10.99 16.03
N THR A 56 -14.52 10.69 17.25
CA THR A 56 -15.22 9.74 18.14
C THR A 56 -16.60 10.27 18.56
N SER A 57 -16.74 11.59 18.77
CA SER A 57 -18.03 12.22 19.04
C SER A 57 -18.96 12.19 17.83
N LEU A 58 -18.43 12.43 16.62
CA LEU A 58 -19.19 12.35 15.38
C LEU A 58 -19.67 10.92 15.10
N LEU A 59 -18.79 9.93 15.29
CA LEU A 59 -19.11 8.52 15.10
C LEU A 59 -20.24 8.07 16.03
N ALA A 60 -20.20 8.44 17.31
CA ALA A 60 -21.28 8.12 18.26
C ALA A 60 -22.62 8.74 17.82
N ARG A 61 -22.61 10.04 17.46
CA ARG A 61 -23.83 10.73 16.99
C ARG A 61 -24.41 10.10 15.71
N LEU A 62 -23.55 9.65 14.80
CA LEU A 62 -23.97 8.97 13.58
C LEU A 62 -24.60 7.61 13.90
N LEU A 63 -24.03 6.88 14.86
CA LEU A 63 -24.56 5.59 15.29
C LEU A 63 -25.95 5.74 15.93
N ASP A 64 -26.13 6.78 16.75
CA ASP A 64 -27.43 7.15 17.34
C ASP A 64 -28.45 7.53 16.25
N ALA A 65 -28.05 8.39 15.31
CA ALA A 65 -28.94 8.90 14.26
C ALA A 65 -29.38 7.82 13.26
N THR A 66 -28.54 6.83 13.00
CA THR A 66 -28.83 5.73 12.06
C THR A 66 -29.60 4.58 12.71
N GLY A 67 -29.74 4.57 14.05
CA GLY A 67 -30.35 3.47 14.79
C GLY A 67 -29.55 2.16 14.77
N LEU A 68 -28.33 2.17 14.21
CA LEU A 68 -27.45 1.00 14.13
C LEU A 68 -27.06 0.46 15.51
N GLY A 69 -27.10 1.31 16.54
CA GLY A 69 -26.81 0.90 17.91
C GLY A 69 -27.79 -0.16 18.44
N GLY A 70 -29.06 -0.13 18.01
CA GLY A 70 -30.05 -1.16 18.37
C GLY A 70 -29.76 -2.51 17.72
N THR A 71 -29.18 -2.52 16.51
CA THR A 71 -28.81 -3.74 15.78
C THR A 71 -27.50 -4.32 16.31
N PHE A 72 -26.55 -3.47 16.70
CA PHE A 72 -25.22 -3.87 17.18
C PHE A 72 -24.93 -3.29 18.58
N PRO A 73 -25.56 -3.82 19.65
CA PRO A 73 -25.46 -3.26 21.00
C PRO A 73 -24.03 -3.28 21.56
N ALA A 74 -23.22 -4.26 21.16
CA ALA A 74 -21.81 -4.33 21.58
C ALA A 74 -20.95 -3.23 20.92
N LEU A 75 -21.24 -2.90 19.65
CA LEU A 75 -20.58 -1.80 18.94
C LEU A 75 -20.99 -0.46 19.55
N ASP A 76 -22.28 -0.31 19.84
CA ASP A 76 -22.83 0.89 20.46
C ASP A 76 -22.18 1.21 21.80
N ALA A 77 -22.18 0.24 22.71
CA ALA A 77 -21.57 0.38 24.02
C ALA A 77 -20.05 0.66 23.92
N TRP A 78 -19.37 0.09 22.92
CA TRP A 78 -17.95 0.32 22.71
C TRP A 78 -17.66 1.73 22.19
N VAL A 79 -18.36 2.19 21.15
CA VAL A 79 -18.19 3.53 20.57
C VAL A 79 -18.47 4.61 21.62
N HIS A 80 -19.54 4.46 22.39
CA HIS A 80 -19.89 5.36 23.48
C HIS A 80 -18.83 5.40 24.59
N ARG A 81 -18.33 4.22 25.01
CA ARG A 81 -17.23 4.13 25.98
C ARG A 81 -15.97 4.83 25.49
N VAL A 82 -15.59 4.63 24.23
CA VAL A 82 -14.40 5.26 23.64
C VAL A 82 -14.57 6.78 23.56
N ARG A 83 -15.72 7.28 23.07
CA ARG A 83 -16.04 8.71 23.04
C ARG A 83 -15.89 9.34 24.44
N ASP A 84 -16.53 8.74 25.44
CA ASP A 84 -16.54 9.29 26.79
C ASP A 84 -15.15 9.24 27.43
N GLY A 85 -14.41 8.15 27.22
CA GLY A 85 -13.03 8.02 27.69
C GLY A 85 -12.06 9.02 27.06
N VAL A 86 -12.17 9.28 25.75
CA VAL A 86 -11.35 10.29 25.06
C VAL A 86 -11.72 11.69 25.54
N ALA A 87 -13.01 12.01 25.66
CA ALA A 87 -13.47 13.33 26.10
C ALA A 87 -13.07 13.63 27.56
N ASP A 88 -13.22 12.67 28.47
CA ASP A 88 -12.78 12.82 29.86
C ASP A 88 -11.25 12.92 29.96
N GLY A 89 -10.53 12.05 29.26
CA GLY A 89 -9.07 12.04 29.22
C GLY A 89 -8.49 13.38 28.73
N TYR A 90 -8.92 13.85 27.55
CA TYR A 90 -8.43 15.12 27.01
C TYR A 90 -8.95 16.33 27.76
N GLY A 91 -10.16 16.28 28.32
CA GLY A 91 -10.71 17.37 29.12
C GLY A 91 -9.96 17.57 30.43
N ARG A 92 -9.65 16.48 31.14
CA ARG A 92 -8.95 16.51 32.44
C ARG A 92 -7.43 16.59 32.29
N HIS A 93 -6.89 15.98 31.23
CA HIS A 93 -5.46 15.85 30.97
C HIS A 93 -5.14 16.16 29.50
N PRO A 94 -5.23 17.44 29.07
CA PRO A 94 -5.06 17.81 27.66
C PRO A 94 -3.72 17.39 27.04
N PHE A 95 -2.66 17.32 27.85
CA PHE A 95 -1.33 16.88 27.40
C PHE A 95 -1.33 15.45 26.83
N LEU A 96 -2.33 14.62 27.13
CA LEU A 96 -2.46 13.29 26.53
C LEU A 96 -2.72 13.34 25.02
N ALA A 97 -3.36 14.39 24.51
CA ALA A 97 -3.56 14.59 23.07
C ALA A 97 -2.24 14.75 22.32
N TYR A 98 -1.17 15.18 22.99
CA TYR A 98 0.15 15.26 22.36
C TYR A 98 0.66 13.87 21.93
N GLY A 99 0.28 12.80 22.63
CA GLY A 99 0.62 11.43 22.23
C GLY A 99 0.01 11.04 20.89
N THR A 100 -1.22 11.47 20.62
CA THR A 100 -1.90 11.23 19.33
C THR A 100 -1.37 12.14 18.22
N ASP A 101 -0.89 13.35 18.56
CA ASP A 101 -0.19 14.21 17.59
C ASP A 101 1.09 13.55 17.07
N TRP A 102 1.87 12.93 17.95
CA TRP A 102 3.06 12.15 17.54
C TRP A 102 2.71 10.95 16.68
N LEU A 103 1.59 10.27 16.97
CA LEU A 103 1.13 9.14 16.17
C LEU A 103 0.72 9.61 14.76
N ALA A 104 0.01 10.73 14.65
CA ALA A 104 -0.33 11.35 13.37
C ALA A 104 0.94 11.74 12.60
N PHE A 105 1.90 12.38 13.28
CA PHE A 105 3.17 12.78 12.69
C PHE A 105 3.98 11.58 12.15
N ALA A 106 4.02 10.46 12.88
CA ALA A 106 4.70 9.25 12.43
C ALA A 106 4.13 8.74 11.10
N HIS A 107 2.81 8.76 10.91
CA HIS A 107 2.18 8.37 9.65
C HIS A 107 2.58 9.30 8.50
N LEU A 108 2.65 10.61 8.76
CA LEU A 108 3.09 11.59 7.76
C LEU A 108 4.56 11.40 7.37
N VAL A 109 5.43 11.09 8.33
CA VAL A 109 6.85 10.79 8.07
C VAL A 109 6.99 9.50 7.25
N ILE A 110 6.23 8.45 7.60
CA ILE A 110 6.22 7.20 6.84
C ILE A 110 5.70 7.45 5.41
N ALA A 111 4.63 8.22 5.25
CA ALA A 111 4.10 8.62 3.95
C ALA A 111 5.15 9.40 3.13
N ALA A 112 5.91 10.31 3.76
CA ALA A 112 6.97 11.06 3.11
C ALA A 112 8.12 10.16 2.61
N ALA A 113 8.42 9.06 3.31
CA ALA A 113 9.44 8.10 2.88
C ALA A 113 9.14 7.45 1.52
N PHE A 114 7.86 7.40 1.10
CA PHE A 114 7.47 6.91 -0.22
C PHE A 114 7.81 7.85 -1.38
N TRP A 115 8.32 9.06 -1.10
CA TRP A 115 8.85 9.95 -2.14
C TRP A 115 9.95 9.28 -2.99
N GLY A 116 10.80 8.47 -2.35
CA GLY A 116 11.83 7.69 -3.05
C GLY A 116 11.23 6.75 -4.11
N PRO A 117 10.37 5.80 -3.70
CA PRO A 117 9.63 4.93 -4.63
C PRO A 117 8.81 5.64 -5.71
N LEU A 118 8.22 6.81 -5.40
CA LEU A 118 7.49 7.60 -6.40
C LEU A 118 8.39 8.14 -7.51
N ARG A 119 9.62 8.59 -7.13
CA ARG A 119 10.63 9.08 -8.07
C ARG A 119 11.23 7.92 -8.87
N ASP A 120 11.79 6.93 -8.17
CA ASP A 120 12.44 5.77 -8.75
C ASP A 120 12.10 4.49 -7.97
N PRO A 121 11.11 3.70 -8.43
CA PRO A 121 10.59 2.55 -7.68
C PRO A 121 11.55 1.35 -7.66
N VAL A 122 12.42 1.22 -8.69
CA VAL A 122 13.37 0.10 -8.78
C VAL A 122 14.48 0.28 -7.75
N ARG A 123 15.13 1.45 -7.76
CA ARG A 123 16.21 1.75 -6.82
C ARG A 123 15.74 1.76 -5.36
N ASN A 124 14.46 2.07 -5.12
CA ASN A 124 13.88 2.19 -3.77
C ASN A 124 12.92 1.04 -3.42
N VAL A 125 13.06 -0.13 -4.06
CA VAL A 125 12.19 -1.30 -3.82
C VAL A 125 12.17 -1.74 -2.34
N TRP A 126 13.26 -1.48 -1.61
CA TRP A 126 13.35 -1.79 -0.19
C TRP A 126 12.28 -1.09 0.65
N VAL A 127 11.93 0.17 0.35
CA VAL A 127 10.87 0.90 1.08
C VAL A 127 9.52 0.19 0.95
N VAL A 128 9.23 -0.34 -0.25
CA VAL A 128 8.00 -1.11 -0.49
C VAL A 128 8.00 -2.43 0.31
N ARG A 129 9.14 -3.15 0.34
CA ARG A 129 9.28 -4.39 1.10
C ARG A 129 9.17 -4.15 2.61
N TRP A 130 9.79 -3.09 3.10
CA TRP A 130 9.68 -2.65 4.49
C TRP A 130 8.23 -2.31 4.85
N ALA A 131 7.50 -1.62 3.97
CA ALA A 131 6.10 -1.31 4.20
C ALA A 131 5.21 -2.56 4.23
N VAL A 132 5.48 -3.57 3.39
CA VAL A 132 4.81 -4.88 3.48
C VAL A 132 5.04 -5.53 4.84
N LEU A 133 6.27 -5.49 5.36
CA LEU A 133 6.59 -5.99 6.69
C LEU A 133 5.85 -5.19 7.78
N ALA A 134 5.80 -3.87 7.67
CA ALA A 134 5.08 -3.01 8.59
C ALA A 134 3.57 -3.32 8.61
N CYS A 135 2.94 -3.53 7.45
CA CYS A 135 1.55 -4.00 7.34
C CYS A 135 1.36 -5.35 8.04
N GLY A 136 2.29 -6.29 7.87
CA GLY A 136 2.27 -7.56 8.59
C GLY A 136 2.40 -7.40 10.11
N GLY A 137 3.19 -6.42 10.57
CA GLY A 137 3.38 -6.10 11.99
C GLY A 137 2.14 -5.56 12.70
N VAL A 138 1.14 -5.04 11.98
CA VAL A 138 -0.15 -4.59 12.56
C VAL A 138 -0.90 -5.76 13.20
N ILE A 139 -0.82 -6.96 12.63
CA ILE A 139 -1.52 -8.15 13.11
C ILE A 139 -1.08 -8.55 14.54
N PRO A 140 0.21 -8.83 14.80
CA PRO A 140 0.66 -9.17 16.15
C PRO A 140 0.45 -8.00 17.12
N LEU A 141 0.59 -6.74 16.67
CA LEU A 141 0.32 -5.58 17.50
C LEU A 141 -1.13 -5.59 18.01
N ALA A 142 -2.11 -5.77 17.12
CA ALA A 142 -3.52 -5.80 17.49
C ALA A 142 -3.86 -6.98 18.41
N LEU A 143 -3.33 -8.19 18.09
CA LEU A 143 -3.62 -9.41 18.86
C LEU A 143 -2.96 -9.44 20.25
N ILE A 144 -1.85 -8.73 20.45
CA ILE A 144 -1.15 -8.69 21.74
C ILE A 144 -1.57 -7.45 22.55
N CYS A 145 -1.45 -6.26 21.97
CA CYS A 145 -1.74 -5.01 22.67
C CYS A 145 -3.25 -4.74 22.82
N GLY A 146 -4.08 -5.28 21.93
CA GLY A 146 -5.54 -5.17 22.02
C GLY A 146 -6.09 -5.76 23.32
N PRO A 147 -5.87 -7.06 23.60
CA PRO A 147 -6.31 -7.68 24.85
C PRO A 147 -5.69 -7.04 26.11
N LEU A 148 -4.41 -6.66 26.06
CA LEU A 148 -3.73 -6.00 27.18
C LEU A 148 -4.37 -4.64 27.56
N ARG A 149 -5.03 -3.99 26.61
CA ARG A 149 -5.72 -2.70 26.81
C ARG A 149 -7.24 -2.83 26.87
N GLY A 150 -7.77 -4.06 26.90
CA GLY A 150 -9.21 -4.31 26.98
C GLY A 150 -9.98 -3.95 25.70
N ILE A 151 -9.33 -3.92 24.54
CA ILE A 151 -9.98 -3.69 23.25
C ILE A 151 -10.77 -4.93 22.85
N PRO A 152 -12.06 -4.83 22.47
CA PRO A 152 -12.86 -5.98 22.11
C PRO A 152 -12.39 -6.61 20.79
N VAL A 153 -12.55 -7.93 20.67
CA VAL A 153 -12.04 -8.72 19.54
C VAL A 153 -12.56 -8.22 18.18
N PHE A 154 -13.83 -7.81 18.10
CA PHE A 154 -14.39 -7.28 16.86
C PHE A 154 -13.68 -5.99 16.39
N TRP A 155 -13.25 -5.15 17.32
CA TRP A 155 -12.51 -3.93 17.00
C TRP A 155 -11.06 -4.24 16.62
N GLN A 156 -10.44 -5.26 17.24
CA GLN A 156 -9.12 -5.72 16.81
C GLN A 156 -9.12 -6.20 15.34
N PHE A 157 -10.21 -6.79 14.85
CA PHE A 157 -10.36 -7.10 13.42
C PHE A 157 -10.40 -5.86 12.53
N VAL A 158 -11.00 -4.76 13.02
CA VAL A 158 -10.95 -3.47 12.33
C VAL A 158 -9.50 -2.97 12.26
N ASP A 159 -8.75 -3.04 13.37
CA ASP A 159 -7.34 -2.63 13.41
C ASP A 159 -6.48 -3.46 12.45
N MET A 160 -6.66 -4.79 12.43
CA MET A 160 -5.95 -5.70 11.52
C MET A 160 -6.27 -5.45 10.05
N SER A 161 -7.48 -4.97 9.74
CA SER A 161 -7.90 -4.69 8.37
C SER A 161 -7.01 -3.64 7.69
N PHE A 162 -6.46 -2.67 8.43
CA PHE A 162 -5.53 -1.68 7.87
C PHE A 162 -4.26 -2.34 7.34
N GLY A 163 -3.70 -3.32 8.05
CA GLY A 163 -2.56 -4.11 7.59
C GLY A 163 -2.91 -4.97 6.38
N VAL A 164 -4.03 -5.69 6.44
CA VAL A 164 -4.48 -6.62 5.39
C VAL A 164 -4.85 -5.88 4.10
N VAL A 165 -5.57 -4.76 4.18
CA VAL A 165 -5.95 -3.97 3.01
C VAL A 165 -4.76 -3.16 2.51
N GLY A 166 -3.95 -2.61 3.41
CA GLY A 166 -2.76 -1.83 3.07
C GLY A 166 -1.68 -2.63 2.34
N VAL A 167 -1.55 -3.93 2.61
CA VAL A 167 -0.54 -4.77 1.95
C VAL A 167 -0.86 -5.03 0.46
N VAL A 168 -2.14 -5.02 0.07
CA VAL A 168 -2.59 -5.30 -1.30
C VAL A 168 -1.93 -4.38 -2.34
N PRO A 169 -2.03 -3.03 -2.25
CA PRO A 169 -1.40 -2.14 -3.21
C PRO A 169 0.13 -2.31 -3.24
N LEU A 170 0.75 -2.59 -2.10
CA LEU A 170 2.20 -2.77 -1.98
C LEU A 170 2.68 -4.05 -2.69
N LEU A 171 1.94 -5.16 -2.57
CA LEU A 171 2.25 -6.41 -3.27
C LEU A 171 2.08 -6.25 -4.79
N VAL A 172 1.03 -5.53 -5.23
CA VAL A 172 0.84 -5.21 -6.64
C VAL A 172 2.02 -4.37 -7.16
N VAL A 173 2.42 -3.32 -6.44
CA VAL A 173 3.57 -2.49 -6.78
C VAL A 173 4.86 -3.32 -6.82
N HIS A 174 5.10 -4.17 -5.83
CA HIS A 174 6.30 -5.00 -5.76
C HIS A 174 6.41 -5.94 -6.97
N ARG A 175 5.31 -6.56 -7.38
CA ARG A 175 5.27 -7.39 -8.60
C ARG A 175 5.60 -6.58 -9.85
N LEU A 176 5.02 -5.39 -9.99
CA LEU A 176 5.28 -4.50 -11.14
C LEU A 176 6.73 -3.99 -11.17
N ILE A 177 7.34 -3.71 -10.00
CA ILE A 177 8.75 -3.32 -9.90
C ILE A 177 9.65 -4.44 -10.43
N ARG A 178 9.39 -5.70 -10.04
CA ARG A 178 10.15 -6.84 -10.54
C ARG A 178 10.03 -7.01 -12.07
N THR A 179 8.87 -6.70 -12.65
CA THR A 179 8.72 -6.67 -14.11
C THR A 179 9.59 -5.60 -14.76
N LEU A 180 9.65 -4.39 -14.18
CA LEU A 180 10.51 -3.32 -14.68
C LEU A 180 12.01 -3.66 -14.55
N GLU A 181 12.42 -4.25 -13.43
CA GLU A 181 13.79 -4.71 -13.21
C GLU A 181 14.23 -5.70 -14.30
N TRP A 182 13.37 -6.68 -14.62
CA TRP A 182 13.63 -7.66 -15.66
C TRP A 182 13.77 -7.00 -17.05
N GLN A 183 12.84 -6.11 -17.40
CA GLN A 183 12.89 -5.40 -18.68
C GLN A 183 14.17 -4.58 -18.83
N GLN A 184 14.58 -3.86 -17.78
CA GLN A 184 15.83 -3.09 -17.77
C GLN A 184 17.06 -3.99 -17.97
N ALA A 185 17.11 -5.15 -17.30
CA ALA A 185 18.21 -6.09 -17.45
C ALA A 185 18.31 -6.66 -18.88
N VAL A 186 17.17 -6.98 -19.50
CA VAL A 186 17.12 -7.48 -20.88
C VAL A 186 17.55 -6.41 -21.89
N THR A 187 17.10 -5.16 -21.73
CA THR A 187 17.53 -4.06 -22.61
C THR A 187 19.04 -3.82 -22.52
N VAL A 188 19.58 -3.78 -21.30
CA VAL A 188 21.02 -3.61 -21.08
C VAL A 188 21.81 -4.74 -21.77
N HIS A 189 21.39 -6.00 -21.62
CA HIS A 189 22.03 -7.12 -22.28
C HIS A 189 22.00 -7.01 -23.83
N HIS A 190 20.86 -6.62 -24.40
CA HIS A 190 20.75 -6.41 -25.85
C HIS A 190 21.65 -5.27 -26.35
N ASP A 191 21.74 -4.17 -25.61
CA ASP A 191 22.61 -3.05 -25.97
C ASP A 191 24.09 -3.45 -25.91
N PHE A 192 24.50 -4.22 -24.90
CA PHE A 192 25.84 -4.80 -24.84
C PHE A 192 26.14 -5.71 -26.04
N ALA A 193 25.21 -6.60 -26.41
CA ALA A 193 25.37 -7.51 -27.54
C ALA A 193 25.46 -6.77 -28.90
N ARG A 194 24.82 -5.59 -29.04
CA ARG A 194 24.98 -4.75 -30.24
C ARG A 194 26.30 -3.99 -30.26
N ALA A 195 26.77 -3.53 -29.09
CA ALA A 195 27.99 -2.74 -28.96
C ALA A 195 29.27 -3.56 -29.14
N VAL A 196 29.22 -4.87 -28.88
CA VAL A 196 30.34 -5.79 -29.03
C VAL A 196 29.95 -6.93 -30.00
N PRO A 197 30.18 -6.77 -31.32
CA PRO A 197 30.00 -7.88 -32.25
C PRO A 197 30.99 -8.99 -31.91
N CYS A 198 30.53 -10.25 -31.83
CA CYS A 198 31.44 -11.39 -31.72
C CYS A 198 32.41 -11.40 -32.94
N PRO A 199 33.69 -11.75 -32.72
CA PRO A 199 34.66 -11.92 -33.81
C PRO A 199 34.30 -13.07 -34.75
#